data_AF-I1E2A1-F1
#
_entry.id   AF-I1E2A1-F1
#
_cell.length_a   1.000
_cell.length_b   1.000
_cell.length_c   1.000
_cell.angle_alpha   90.00
_cell.angle_beta   90.00
_cell.angle_gamma   90.00
#
_symmetry.space_group_name_H-M   'P 1'
#
loop_
_entity.id
_entity.type
_entity.pdbx_description
1 polymer ?
#
loop_
_entity_poly.entity_id
_entity_poly.type
_entity_poly.pdbx_seq_one_letter_code
_entity_poly.pdbx_strand_id
1 'polypeptide(L)'
;MSIYERFEQVVAIILSLVIASVIALALLQLITRVILLLLSGAPDPLEHDVFQALFGMIMTLLIAMEFKHSIILVAFRRSSIIQVKTVVLIALIALSRKFVILDSSDTAASTIAALAGATLVLGVVYWLLRERDDRLAREER
;
A
#
# COMPACT_ATOMS: atom_id res chain seq x y z
N MET A 1 -24.84 -14.78 15.49
CA MET A 1 -24.05 -14.48 14.29
C MET A 1 -25.01 -14.42 13.12
N SER A 2 -25.15 -13.25 12.50
CA SER A 2 -25.98 -13.07 11.31
C SER A 2 -25.38 -13.86 10.13
N ILE A 3 -26.21 -14.31 9.18
CA ILE A 3 -25.77 -14.96 7.93
C ILE A 3 -24.79 -14.04 7.17
N TYR A 4 -25.00 -12.73 7.26
CA TYR A 4 -24.15 -11.71 6.66
C TYR A 4 -22.73 -11.72 7.25
N GLU A 5 -22.59 -11.82 8.57
CA GLU A 5 -21.28 -11.88 9.24
C GLU A 5 -20.49 -13.14 8.84
N ARG A 6 -21.18 -14.28 8.71
CA ARG A 6 -20.54 -15.52 8.27
C ARG A 6 -20.05 -15.40 6.82
N PHE A 7 -20.82 -14.74 5.96
CA PHE A 7 -20.41 -14.46 4.59
C PHE A 7 -19.17 -13.56 4.53
N GLU A 8 -19.16 -12.45 5.28
CA GLU A 8 -17.99 -11.55 5.36
C GLU A 8 -16.74 -12.29 5.86
N GLN A 9 -16.88 -13.14 6.89
CA GLN A 9 -15.77 -13.88 7.45
C GLN A 9 -15.19 -14.90 6.46
N VAL A 10 -16.04 -15.60 5.69
CA VAL A 10 -15.61 -16.53 4.63
C VAL A 10 -14.87 -15.77 3.53
N VAL A 11 -15.40 -14.64 3.08
CA VAL A 11 -14.75 -13.80 2.06
C VAL A 11 -13.40 -13.30 2.55
N ALA A 12 -13.30 -12.84 3.79
CA ALA A 12 -12.05 -12.36 4.37
C ALA A 12 -10.98 -13.45 4.48
N ILE A 13 -11.37 -14.69 4.81
CA ILE A 13 -10.44 -15.83 4.87
C ILE A 13 -9.90 -16.15 3.48
N ILE A 14 -10.78 -16.25 2.48
CA ILE A 14 -10.38 -16.53 1.08
C ILE A 14 -9.45 -15.43 0.59
N LEU A 15 -9.82 -14.17 0.81
CA LEU A 15 -9.03 -13.02 0.36
C LEU A 15 -7.66 -12.97 1.06
N SER A 16 -7.60 -13.26 2.36
CA SER A 16 -6.35 -13.36 3.12
C SER A 16 -5.42 -14.45 2.58
N LEU A 17 -5.98 -15.61 2.21
CA LEU A 17 -5.22 -16.70 1.61
C LEU A 17 -4.63 -16.29 0.25
N VAL A 18 -5.45 -15.71 -0.63
CA VAL A 18 -5.01 -15.24 -1.95
C VAL A 18 -3.90 -14.20 -1.83
N ILE A 19 -4.08 -13.19 -0.98
CA ILE A 19 -3.08 -12.14 -0.77
C ILE A 19 -1.78 -12.73 -0.19
N ALA A 20 -1.88 -13.69 0.74
CA ALA A 20 -0.70 -14.36 1.28
C ALA A 20 0.10 -15.11 0.20
N SER A 21 -0.58 -15.80 -0.72
CA SER A 21 0.07 -16.47 -1.86
C SER A 21 0.75 -15.47 -2.79
N VAL A 22 0.10 -14.34 -3.11
CA VAL A 22 0.70 -13.28 -3.94
C VAL A 22 1.96 -12.71 -3.28
N ILE A 23 1.90 -12.44 -1.97
CA ILE A 23 3.06 -11.95 -1.20
C ILE A 23 4.22 -12.95 -1.28
N ALA A 24 3.96 -14.24 -1.08
CA ALA A 24 4.99 -15.27 -1.13
C ALA A 24 5.66 -15.35 -2.51
N LEU A 25 4.87 -15.32 -3.58
CA LEU A 25 5.38 -15.33 -4.97
C LEU A 25 6.20 -14.09 -5.28
N ALA A 26 5.71 -12.89 -4.92
CA ALA A 26 6.43 -11.65 -5.15
C ALA A 26 7.72 -11.56 -4.32
N LEU A 27 7.74 -12.10 -3.10
CA LEU A 27 8.94 -12.15 -2.27
C LEU A 27 10.00 -13.10 -2.87
N LEU A 28 9.59 -14.28 -3.34
CA LEU A 28 10.49 -15.20 -4.04
C LEU A 28 11.09 -14.54 -5.27
N GLN A 29 10.27 -13.90 -6.10
CA GLN A 29 10.73 -13.19 -7.30
C GLN A 29 11.73 -12.08 -6.97
N LEU A 30 11.46 -11.30 -5.91
CA LEU A 30 12.37 -10.25 -5.44
C LEU A 30 13.72 -10.84 -5.01
N ILE A 31 13.71 -11.89 -4.20
CA ILE A 31 14.93 -12.57 -3.73
C ILE A 31 15.75 -13.10 -4.91
N THR A 32 15.12 -13.82 -5.84
CA THR A 32 15.82 -14.36 -7.02
C THR A 32 16.43 -13.24 -7.85
N ARG A 33 15.72 -12.14 -8.07
CA ARG A 33 16.23 -11.00 -8.83
C ARG A 33 17.41 -10.31 -8.14
N VAL A 34 17.34 -10.10 -6.82
CA VAL A 34 18.44 -9.51 -6.04
C VAL A 34 19.67 -10.41 -6.08
N ILE A 35 19.51 -11.73 -5.86
CA ILE A 35 20.62 -12.69 -5.90
C ILE A 35 21.26 -12.72 -7.29
N LEU A 36 20.45 -12.78 -8.36
CA LEU A 36 20.96 -12.81 -9.73
C LEU A 36 21.72 -11.53 -10.08
N LEU A 37 21.23 -10.36 -9.66
CA LEU A 37 21.94 -9.08 -9.82
C LEU A 37 23.29 -9.09 -9.09
N LEU A 38 23.32 -9.51 -7.82
CA LEU A 38 24.55 -9.61 -7.03
C LEU A 38 25.57 -10.59 -7.62
N LEU A 39 25.12 -11.74 -8.15
CA LEU A 39 25.99 -12.77 -8.73
C LEU A 39 26.46 -12.42 -10.15
N SER A 40 25.65 -11.70 -10.92
CA SER A 40 25.95 -11.37 -12.33
C SER A 40 27.04 -10.31 -12.51
N GLY A 41 27.41 -9.57 -11.46
CA GLY A 41 28.53 -8.62 -11.48
C GLY A 41 28.41 -7.50 -12.53
N ALA A 42 27.21 -7.23 -13.04
CA ALA A 42 26.94 -6.21 -14.06
C ALA A 42 27.08 -4.77 -13.50
N PRO A 43 27.43 -3.79 -14.36
CA PRO A 43 28.04 -2.52 -13.97
C PRO A 43 27.07 -1.67 -13.14
N ASP A 44 27.58 -1.14 -12.03
CA ASP A 44 26.88 -0.31 -11.04
C ASP A 44 25.46 -0.77 -10.65
N PRO A 45 25.34 -1.53 -9.53
CA PRO A 45 24.07 -1.80 -8.84
C PRO A 45 23.26 -0.55 -8.43
N LEU A 46 23.76 0.65 -8.76
CA LEU A 46 23.18 1.97 -8.57
C LEU A 46 22.63 2.58 -9.87
N GLU A 47 22.60 1.84 -11.00
CA GLU A 47 21.83 2.28 -12.17
C GLU A 47 20.37 2.54 -11.78
N HIS A 48 19.89 3.72 -12.17
CA HIS A 48 18.60 4.27 -11.75
C HIS A 48 17.45 3.28 -11.96
N ASP A 49 17.44 2.61 -13.12
CA ASP A 49 16.38 1.69 -13.53
C ASP A 49 16.32 0.42 -12.67
N VAL A 50 17.48 -0.14 -12.29
CA VAL A 50 17.56 -1.36 -11.47
C VAL A 50 17.12 -1.05 -10.04
N PHE A 51 17.58 0.07 -9.48
CA PHE A 51 17.19 0.51 -8.15
C PHE A 51 15.68 0.83 -8.07
N GLN A 52 15.15 1.54 -9.07
CA GLN A 52 13.73 1.86 -9.19
C GLN A 52 12.86 0.61 -9.31
N ALA A 53 13.28 -0.38 -10.11
CA ALA A 53 12.58 -1.65 -10.23
C ALA A 53 12.56 -2.43 -8.91
N LEU A 54 13.69 -2.49 -8.18
CA LEU A 54 13.79 -3.15 -6.87
C LEU A 54 12.88 -2.48 -5.84
N PHE A 55 12.96 -1.15 -5.73
CA PHE A 55 12.13 -0.40 -4.79
C PHE A 55 10.64 -0.51 -5.13
N GLY A 56 10.29 -0.48 -6.43
CA GLY A 56 8.92 -0.69 -6.89
C GLY A 56 8.33 -2.05 -6.50
N MET A 57 9.13 -3.12 -6.55
CA MET A 57 8.72 -4.46 -6.07
C MET A 57 8.54 -4.49 -4.55
N ILE A 58 9.46 -3.91 -3.79
CA ILE A 58 9.36 -3.80 -2.33
C ILE A 58 8.09 -3.03 -1.92
N MET A 59 7.82 -1.89 -2.57
CA MET A 59 6.60 -1.12 -2.31
C MET A 59 5.33 -1.89 -2.67
N THR A 60 5.36 -2.70 -3.72
CA THR A 60 4.22 -3.58 -4.08
C THR A 60 3.97 -4.63 -2.98
N LEU A 61 5.04 -5.20 -2.42
CA LEU A 61 4.94 -6.13 -1.27
C LEU A 61 4.39 -5.44 -0.02
N LEU A 62 4.88 -4.24 0.30
CA LEU A 62 4.39 -3.46 1.44
C LEU A 62 2.89 -3.15 1.30
N ILE A 63 2.42 -2.74 0.11
CA ILE A 63 0.99 -2.52 -0.16
C ILE A 63 0.18 -3.80 0.06
N ALA A 64 0.66 -4.95 -0.43
CA ALA A 64 -0.04 -6.22 -0.26
C ALA A 64 -0.13 -6.65 1.21
N MET A 65 0.95 -6.46 1.99
CA MET A 65 0.96 -6.74 3.42
C MET A 65 0.03 -5.82 4.20
N GLU A 66 0.05 -4.51 3.92
CA GLU A 66 -0.86 -3.53 4.52
C GLU A 66 -2.32 -3.84 4.18
N PHE A 67 -2.62 -4.22 2.93
CA PHE A 67 -3.97 -4.58 2.51
C PHE A 67 -4.47 -5.85 3.24
N LYS A 68 -3.63 -6.89 3.36
CA LYS A 68 -3.95 -8.09 4.15
C LYS A 68 -4.25 -7.72 5.61
N HIS A 69 -3.43 -6.87 6.22
CA HIS A 69 -3.62 -6.43 7.60
C HIS A 69 -4.95 -5.66 7.74
N SER A 70 -5.24 -4.73 6.84
CA SER A 70 -6.49 -3.97 6.84
C SER A 70 -7.73 -4.87 6.71
N ILE A 71 -7.70 -5.88 5.84
CA ILE A 71 -8.83 -6.82 5.67
C ILE A 71 -9.03 -7.65 6.94
N ILE A 72 -7.95 -8.20 7.52
CA ILE A 72 -8.03 -9.00 8.74
C ILE A 72 -8.56 -8.15 9.90
N LEU A 73 -8.10 -6.91 10.03
CA LEU A 73 -8.55 -6.00 11.08
C LEU A 73 -10.06 -5.71 10.98
N VAL A 74 -10.57 -5.47 9.76
CA VAL A 74 -12.01 -5.23 9.50
C VAL A 74 -12.84 -6.51 9.73
N ALA A 75 -12.33 -7.68 9.31
CA ALA A 75 -13.06 -8.94 9.45
C ALA A 75 -13.14 -9.44 10.91
N PHE A 76 -12.13 -9.13 11.75
CA PHE A 76 -12.08 -9.62 13.14
C PHE A 76 -12.61 -8.62 14.18
N ARG A 77 -12.60 -7.30 13.92
CA ARG A 77 -13.22 -6.33 14.83
C ARG A 77 -14.65 -6.01 14.40
N ARG A 78 -15.60 -6.28 15.30
CA ARG A 78 -17.04 -5.96 15.22
C ARG A 78 -17.37 -4.45 15.19
N SER A 79 -16.63 -3.64 14.43
CA SER A 79 -17.00 -2.25 14.18
C SER A 79 -17.32 -2.09 12.70
N SER A 80 -18.62 -2.03 12.41
CA SER A 80 -19.26 -1.87 11.09
C SER A 80 -18.96 -0.52 10.40
N ILE A 81 -17.75 0.01 10.54
CA ILE A 81 -17.28 1.18 9.81
C ILE A 81 -15.85 0.86 9.41
N ILE A 82 -15.65 0.56 8.12
CA ILE A 82 -14.32 0.50 7.51
C ILE A 82 -13.54 1.69 8.05
N GLN A 83 -12.42 1.46 8.74
CA GLN A 83 -11.59 2.55 9.24
C GLN A 83 -11.11 3.36 8.04
N VAL A 84 -11.85 4.42 7.71
CA VAL A 84 -11.63 5.23 6.50
C VAL A 84 -10.18 5.75 6.49
N LYS A 85 -9.62 6.01 7.68
CA LYS A 85 -8.20 6.29 7.89
C LYS A 85 -7.26 5.26 7.29
N THR A 86 -7.49 3.97 7.55
CA THR A 86 -6.64 2.88 7.06
C THR A 86 -6.70 2.79 5.54
N VAL A 87 -7.89 2.97 4.95
CA VAL A 87 -8.06 3.00 3.50
C VAL A 87 -7.35 4.21 2.87
N VAL A 88 -7.48 5.39 3.48
CA VAL A 88 -6.78 6.61 3.02
C VAL A 88 -5.27 6.46 3.14
N LEU A 89 -4.78 5.82 4.22
CA LEU A 89 -3.35 5.54 4.39
C LEU A 89 -2.82 4.58 3.31
N ILE A 90 -3.57 3.51 3.01
CA ILE A 90 -3.24 2.60 1.91
C ILE A 90 -3.21 3.34 0.57
N ALA A 91 -4.17 4.24 0.32
CA ALA A 91 -4.20 5.06 -0.89
C ALA A 91 -2.98 5.99 -0.99
N LEU A 92 -2.55 6.60 0.12
CA LEU A 92 -1.33 7.41 0.18
C LEU A 92 -0.08 6.57 -0.11
N ILE A 93 0.06 5.38 0.47
CA ILE A 93 1.18 4.46 0.18
C ILE A 93 1.18 4.03 -1.30
N ALA A 94 0.00 3.76 -1.87
CA ALA A 94 -0.15 3.39 -3.27
C ALA A 94 0.22 4.55 -4.22
N LEU A 95 -0.13 5.80 -3.89
CA LEU A 95 0.35 6.97 -4.62
C LEU A 95 1.86 7.15 -4.48
N SER A 96 2.42 6.99 -3.28
CA SER A 96 3.88 7.06 -3.07
C SER A 96 4.65 6.11 -3.98
N ARG A 97 4.15 4.88 -4.19
CA ARG A 97 4.72 3.94 -5.17
C ARG A 97 4.76 4.51 -6.59
N LYS A 98 3.71 5.23 -7.03
CA LYS A 98 3.70 5.88 -8.35
C LYS A 98 4.76 6.97 -8.49
N PHE A 99 5.13 7.67 -7.41
CA PHE A 99 6.23 8.65 -7.45
C PHE A 99 7.60 7.98 -7.53
N VAL A 100 7.79 6.85 -6.84
CA VAL A 100 9.11 6.19 -6.85
C VAL A 100 9.40 5.49 -8.17
N ILE A 101 8.36 5.01 -8.86
CA ILE A 101 8.48 4.39 -10.20
C ILE A 101 8.36 5.45 -11.32
N LEU A 102 8.30 6.73 -10.97
CA LEU A 102 8.20 7.80 -11.96
C LEU A 102 9.60 8.12 -12.52
N ASP A 103 9.81 7.79 -13.78
CA ASP A 103 10.98 8.28 -14.49
C ASP A 103 10.74 9.74 -14.91
N SER A 104 11.54 10.65 -14.34
CA SER A 104 11.43 12.09 -14.58
C SER A 104 11.96 12.51 -15.96
N SER A 105 12.67 11.61 -16.66
CA SER A 105 13.24 11.89 -17.99
C SER A 105 12.24 11.71 -19.14
N ASP A 106 11.27 10.81 -18.99
CA ASP A 106 10.27 10.48 -20.03
C ASP A 106 8.83 10.93 -19.66
N THR A 107 8.61 11.35 -18.40
CA THR A 107 7.28 11.75 -17.94
C THR A 107 7.00 13.25 -18.13
N ALA A 108 5.93 13.58 -18.85
CA ALA A 108 5.45 14.94 -19.01
C ALA A 108 5.21 15.63 -17.65
N ALA A 109 5.67 16.88 -17.51
CA ALA A 109 5.54 17.68 -16.28
C ALA A 109 4.08 17.82 -15.80
N SER A 110 3.10 17.77 -16.70
CA SER A 110 1.67 17.77 -16.38
C SER A 110 1.24 16.57 -15.54
N THR A 111 1.79 15.38 -15.83
CA THR A 111 1.50 14.15 -15.07
C THR A 111 2.08 14.22 -13.66
N ILE A 112 3.29 14.79 -13.52
CA ILE A 112 3.93 14.99 -12.21
C ILE A 112 3.11 15.98 -11.37
N ALA A 113 2.66 17.08 -11.96
CA ALA A 113 1.80 18.06 -11.30
C ALA A 113 0.45 17.46 -10.88
N ALA A 114 -0.18 16.64 -11.74
CA ALA A 114 -1.43 15.95 -11.41
C ALA A 114 -1.27 14.96 -10.26
N LEU A 115 -0.19 14.18 -10.25
CA LEU A 115 0.18 13.29 -9.15
C LEU A 115 0.39 14.06 -7.84
N ALA A 116 1.16 15.14 -7.88
CA ALA A 116 1.40 15.99 -6.71
C ALA A 116 0.09 16.59 -6.16
N GLY A 117 -0.79 17.07 -7.04
CA GLY A 117 -2.12 17.56 -6.68
C GLY A 117 -2.98 16.48 -6.02
N ALA A 118 -3.03 15.28 -6.59
CA ALA A 118 -3.77 14.15 -6.01
C ALA A 118 -3.24 13.78 -4.61
N THR A 119 -1.92 13.76 -4.43
CA THR A 119 -1.29 13.49 -3.13
C THR A 119 -1.60 14.56 -2.10
N LEU A 120 -1.56 15.85 -2.49
CA LEU A 120 -1.95 16.94 -1.60
C LEU A 120 -3.40 16.82 -1.15
N VAL A 121 -4.32 16.54 -2.08
CA VAL A 121 -5.75 16.37 -1.75
C VAL A 121 -5.95 15.21 -0.78
N LEU A 122 -5.31 14.05 -1.02
CA LEU A 122 -5.40 12.92 -0.08
C LEU A 122 -4.75 13.24 1.28
N GLY A 123 -3.65 13.98 1.31
CA GLY A 123 -3.02 14.46 2.53
C GLY A 123 -3.95 15.37 3.35
N VAL A 124 -4.67 16.29 2.69
CA VAL A 124 -5.67 17.14 3.33
C VAL A 124 -6.84 16.32 3.88
N VAL A 125 -7.36 15.35 3.12
CA VAL A 125 -8.42 14.44 3.58
C VAL A 125 -7.98 13.66 4.82
N TYR A 126 -6.74 13.15 4.82
CA TYR A 126 -6.17 12.45 5.97
C TYR A 126 -6.04 13.37 7.20
N TRP A 127 -5.57 14.60 7.02
CA TRP A 127 -5.45 15.57 8.11
C TRP A 127 -6.82 15.92 8.71
N LEU A 128 -7.83 16.17 7.87
CA LEU A 128 -9.19 16.46 8.32
C LEU A 128 -9.80 15.28 9.11
N LEU A 129 -9.62 14.05 8.62
CA LEU A 129 -10.06 12.85 9.34
C LEU A 129 -9.37 12.76 10.71
N ARG A 130 -8.05 12.94 10.77
CA ARG A 130 -7.28 12.91 12.02
C ARG A 130 -7.76 13.97 13.01
N GLU A 131 -7.95 15.21 12.56
CA GLU A 131 -8.36 16.33 13.42
C GLU A 131 -9.79 16.14 13.98
N ARG A 132 -10.68 15.42 13.28
CA ARG A 132 -12.01 15.10 13.82
C ARG A 132 -11.92 14.13 15.00
N ASP A 133 -11.06 13.13 14.94
CA ASP A 133 -10.91 12.19 16.06
C ASP A 133 -10.16 12.79 17.25
N ASP A 134 -9.17 13.65 17.00
CA ASP A 134 -8.47 14.39 18.06
C ASP A 134 -9.38 15.40 18.79
N ARG A 135 -10.49 15.82 18.16
CA ARG A 135 -11.52 16.65 18.79
C ARG A 135 -12.49 15.82 19.62
N LEU A 136 -12.98 14.70 19.08
CA LEU A 136 -13.88 13.78 19.81
C LEU A 136 -13.21 13.25 21.09
N ALA A 137 -11.93 12.88 21.04
CA ALA A 137 -11.18 12.41 22.21
C ALA A 137 -10.94 13.49 23.29
N ARG A 138 -11.11 14.78 22.97
CA ARG A 138 -11.01 15.90 23.91
C ARG A 138 -12.34 16.25 24.57
N GLU A 139 -13.46 15.97 23.92
CA GLU A 139 -14.81 16.20 24.47
C GLU A 139 -15.23 15.12 25.47
N GLU A 140 -14.61 13.93 25.43
CA GLU A 140 -14.84 12.83 26.38
C GLU A 140 -13.98 12.91 27.68
N ARG A 141 -13.16 13.95 27.85
CA ARG A 141 -12.35 14.20 29.06
C ARG A 141 -12.88 15.38 29.87
#